data_AF-A0A519RRJ3-F1
#
_entry.id   AF-A0A519RRJ3-F1
#
_cell.length_a   1.000
_cell.length_b   1.000
_cell.length_c   1.000
_cell.angle_alpha   90.00
_cell.angle_beta   90.00
_cell.angle_gamma   90.00
#
_symmetry.space_group_name_H-M   'P 1'
#
loop_
_entity.id
_entity.type
_entity.pdbx_description
1 polymer ?
#
loop_
_entity_poly.entity_id
_entity_poly.type
_entity_poly.pdbx_seq_one_letter_code
_entity_poly.pdbx_strand_id
1 'polypeptide(L)'
;TIDLDNPCYLYAGNDAEFNGLVAEMSRGEVGAVFFLNSNPAYDFMNVKAFTDALAKVPAKISFSDRADETASLCDAIAINHNYLESWGDANAYEGYYSIVQPTINPVFNSRQAEESLLVWADAPVKDYYQFVRSNWETKMLPALGLKWNDVLEKGVVAVTPKTAAAYSFTQSVVEVAGKIVSASKALAKGGDQIELQVYENIPMRDGKNANNAFLQELPDPVSKVTWDNYVALAPKHAEKLKIKEFDVVTVKGSNGYSVDLPVLIQPGQSQGTASIALGYGRTKVGKAGNDVGKNAFPFVTFVNGTMQYATNVTITPTGGYYELAQTQTHHSFEGRAVIKEATFKEYLKDASAGNHKGEHKDYDLWDQYEKPGNNWVMAIDLNACTGCGSCIVACNVENNIPV
;
A
#
# COMPACT_ATOMS: atom_id res chain seq x y z
N THR A 1 -22.07 -0.63 6.82
CA THR A 1 -22.50 0.65 7.41
C THR A 1 -21.26 1.41 7.80
N ILE A 2 -21.22 2.74 7.60
CA ILE A 2 -20.07 3.56 8.02
C ILE A 2 -20.19 3.82 9.52
N ASP A 3 -19.13 3.53 10.29
CA ASP A 3 -19.04 3.87 11.71
C ASP A 3 -18.13 5.09 11.87
N LEU A 4 -18.71 6.22 12.27
CA LEU A 4 -18.01 7.49 12.46
C LEU A 4 -17.57 7.72 13.91
N ASP A 5 -18.11 6.94 14.86
CA ASP A 5 -17.80 7.04 16.28
C ASP A 5 -16.62 6.14 16.65
N ASN A 6 -16.44 5.04 15.92
CA ASN A 6 -15.32 4.12 16.05
C ASN A 6 -14.45 4.08 14.77
N PRO A 7 -13.81 5.20 14.39
CA PRO A 7 -13.09 5.30 13.12
C PRO A 7 -11.82 4.43 13.08
N CYS A 8 -11.36 4.19 11.86
CA CYS A 8 -10.03 3.67 11.58
C CYS A 8 -9.02 4.83 11.50
N TYR A 9 -7.92 4.74 12.25
CA TYR A 9 -6.86 5.76 12.30
C TYR A 9 -5.63 5.41 11.45
N LEU A 10 -5.70 4.34 10.64
CA LEU A 10 -4.61 3.96 9.75
C LEU A 10 -4.30 5.02 8.66
N TYR A 11 -5.26 5.92 8.38
CA TYR A 11 -5.11 6.99 7.39
C TYR A 11 -5.67 8.31 7.96
N ALA A 12 -4.82 9.09 8.64
CA ALA A 12 -5.17 10.37 9.25
C ALA A 12 -4.64 11.60 8.48
N GLY A 13 -4.16 11.39 7.24
CA GLY A 13 -3.61 12.46 6.41
C GLY A 13 -4.68 13.46 5.94
N ASN A 14 -4.28 14.72 5.76
CA ASN A 14 -5.12 15.78 5.20
C ASN A 14 -4.43 16.42 3.99
N ASP A 15 -4.94 16.11 2.80
CA ASP A 15 -4.38 16.58 1.53
C ASP A 15 -4.35 18.11 1.42
N ALA A 16 -5.37 18.78 1.94
CA ALA A 16 -5.48 20.23 1.88
C ALA A 16 -4.45 20.91 2.80
N GLU A 17 -4.26 20.40 4.01
CA GLU A 17 -3.24 20.90 4.95
C GLU A 17 -1.83 20.67 4.41
N PHE A 18 -1.56 19.51 3.80
CA PHE A 18 -0.24 19.26 3.22
C PHE A 18 0.05 20.19 2.03
N ASN A 19 -0.93 20.45 1.15
CA ASN A 19 -0.78 21.47 0.10
C ASN A 19 -0.61 22.88 0.69
N GLY A 20 -1.30 23.18 1.79
CA GLY A 20 -1.12 24.41 2.57
C GLY A 20 0.32 24.58 3.05
N LEU A 21 0.90 23.54 3.65
CA LEU A 21 2.29 23.50 4.09
C LEU A 21 3.26 23.80 2.93
N VAL A 22 3.06 23.20 1.75
CA VAL A 22 3.91 23.49 0.58
C VAL A 22 3.81 24.96 0.16
N ALA A 23 2.62 25.55 0.24
CA ALA A 23 2.41 26.96 -0.05
C ALA A 23 3.07 27.88 1.00
N GLU A 24 3.00 27.53 2.29
CA GLU A 24 3.67 28.25 3.38
C GLU A 24 5.21 28.19 3.26
N MET A 25 5.77 27.01 2.98
CA MET A 25 7.20 26.83 2.67
C MET A 25 7.60 27.71 1.47
N SER A 26 6.78 27.73 0.41
CA SER A 26 7.02 28.56 -0.77
C SER A 26 7.03 30.06 -0.47
N ARG A 27 6.25 30.51 0.52
CA ARG A 27 6.22 31.91 0.99
C ARG A 27 7.31 32.23 2.02
N GLY A 28 8.08 31.24 2.47
CA GLY A 28 9.11 31.41 3.50
C GLY A 28 8.54 31.57 4.91
N GLU A 29 7.32 31.09 5.14
CA GLU A 29 6.63 31.20 6.44
C GLU A 29 7.02 30.07 7.41
N VAL A 30 7.63 29.00 6.89
CA VAL A 30 8.05 27.82 7.66
C VAL A 30 9.51 27.96 8.07
N GLY A 31 9.76 28.06 9.38
CA GLY A 31 11.12 28.16 9.93
C GLY A 31 11.84 26.81 10.09
N ALA A 32 11.09 25.74 10.33
CA ALA A 32 11.61 24.38 10.46
C ALA A 32 10.60 23.33 9.98
N VAL A 33 11.08 22.23 9.41
CA VAL A 33 10.27 21.08 9.01
C VAL A 33 10.94 19.77 9.43
N PHE A 34 10.13 18.85 9.95
CA PHE A 34 10.55 17.52 10.40
C PHE A 34 9.78 16.45 9.63
N PHE A 35 10.49 15.51 9.00
CA PHE A 35 9.89 14.41 8.26
C PHE A 35 10.01 13.12 9.05
N LEU A 36 8.88 12.60 9.54
CA LEU A 36 8.77 11.29 10.18
C LEU A 36 7.94 10.37 9.28
N ASN A 37 8.48 9.21 8.91
CA ASN A 37 7.81 8.19 8.10
C ASN A 37 7.16 8.73 6.81
N SER A 38 7.79 9.72 6.17
CA SER A 38 7.25 10.44 5.00
C SER A 38 8.35 10.70 3.97
N ASN A 39 7.99 10.68 2.68
CA ASN A 39 8.93 10.92 1.58
C ASN A 39 8.33 11.79 0.44
N PRO A 40 7.91 13.04 0.73
CA PRO A 40 7.27 13.94 -0.24
C PRO A 40 8.12 14.34 -1.45
N ALA A 41 9.45 14.23 -1.40
CA ALA A 41 10.29 14.38 -2.60
C ALA A 41 10.14 13.20 -3.60
N TYR A 42 9.36 12.18 -3.25
CA TYR A 42 9.01 11.05 -4.11
C TYR A 42 7.49 10.92 -4.29
N ASP A 43 6.72 10.94 -3.19
CA ASP A 43 5.29 10.61 -3.19
C ASP A 43 4.35 11.82 -3.38
N PHE A 44 4.87 13.05 -3.40
CA PHE A 44 4.05 14.23 -3.68
C PHE A 44 3.79 14.42 -5.18
N MET A 45 2.54 14.73 -5.54
CA MET A 45 2.10 14.91 -6.93
C MET A 45 2.94 15.90 -7.75
N ASN A 46 3.47 16.96 -7.11
CA ASN A 46 4.31 17.95 -7.75
C ASN A 46 5.64 18.06 -7.00
N VAL A 47 6.46 17.02 -7.15
CA VAL A 47 7.80 16.92 -6.56
C VAL A 47 8.63 18.18 -6.77
N LYS A 48 8.57 18.80 -7.97
CA LYS A 48 9.31 20.03 -8.23
C LYS A 48 8.84 21.18 -7.34
N ALA A 49 7.54 21.44 -7.26
CA ALA A 49 7.02 22.48 -6.38
C ALA A 49 7.36 22.23 -4.91
N PHE A 50 7.27 20.97 -4.46
CA PHE A 50 7.67 20.61 -3.10
C PHE A 50 9.16 20.86 -2.85
N THR A 51 10.04 20.39 -3.72
CA THR A 51 11.51 20.55 -3.57
C THR A 51 11.95 22.01 -3.67
N ASP A 52 11.37 22.79 -4.58
CA ASP A 52 11.59 24.24 -4.68
C ASP A 52 11.13 24.96 -3.39
N ALA A 53 10.00 24.55 -2.80
CA ALA A 53 9.48 25.10 -1.55
C ALA A 53 10.34 24.72 -0.35
N LEU A 54 10.73 23.44 -0.27
CA LEU A 54 11.57 22.90 0.79
C LEU A 54 12.92 23.62 0.85
N ALA A 55 13.51 23.97 -0.30
CA ALA A 55 14.77 24.72 -0.37
C ALA A 55 14.74 26.09 0.34
N LYS A 56 13.55 26.66 0.60
CA LYS A 56 13.38 27.92 1.34
C LYS A 56 13.31 27.74 2.85
N VAL A 57 13.13 26.51 3.34
CA VAL A 57 13.01 26.23 4.77
C VAL A 57 14.40 26.23 5.42
N PRO A 58 14.64 27.06 6.45
CA PRO A 58 15.95 27.18 7.09
C PRO A 58 16.44 25.90 7.78
N ALA A 59 15.55 25.17 8.46
CA ALA A 59 15.89 23.94 9.18
C ALA A 59 15.06 22.76 8.67
N LYS A 60 15.72 21.76 8.10
CA LYS A 60 15.10 20.57 7.50
C LYS A 60 15.70 19.33 8.16
N ILE A 61 14.88 18.58 8.88
CA ILE A 61 15.32 17.38 9.59
C ILE A 61 14.50 16.20 9.09
N SER A 62 15.18 15.11 8.72
CA SER A 62 14.53 13.84 8.42
C SER A 62 14.80 12.82 9.51
N PHE A 63 13.79 12.03 9.85
CA PHE A 63 13.87 10.85 10.71
C PHE A 63 13.93 9.54 9.91
N SER A 64 14.26 9.60 8.62
CA SER A 64 14.37 8.41 7.80
C SER A 64 15.50 7.48 8.27
N ASP A 65 15.33 6.19 8.03
CA ASP A 65 16.35 5.16 8.30
C ASP A 65 17.48 5.17 7.25
N ARG A 66 17.33 5.97 6.18
CA ARG A 66 18.26 6.09 5.06
C ARG A 66 18.25 7.49 4.45
N ALA A 67 19.22 7.77 3.59
CA ALA A 67 19.23 8.98 2.78
C ALA A 67 18.30 8.85 1.56
N ASP A 68 16.99 8.76 1.81
CA ASP A 68 15.98 8.74 0.76
C ASP A 68 15.85 10.05 -0.02
N GLU A 69 14.91 10.12 -0.95
CA GLU A 69 14.68 11.29 -1.81
C GLU A 69 14.47 12.57 -1.00
N THR A 70 13.72 12.51 0.11
CA THR A 70 13.45 13.68 0.98
C THR A 70 14.57 13.92 1.97
N ALA A 71 15.06 12.85 2.62
CA ALA A 71 16.14 12.91 3.60
C ALA A 71 17.44 13.47 2.99
N SER A 72 17.69 13.18 1.70
CA SER A 72 18.82 13.74 0.95
C SER A 72 18.74 15.26 0.72
N LEU A 73 17.57 15.86 0.90
CA LEU A 73 17.35 17.31 0.77
C LEU A 73 17.33 18.00 2.14
N CYS A 74 17.42 17.24 3.23
CA CYS A 74 17.42 17.76 4.59
C CYS A 74 18.83 18.13 5.06
N ASP A 75 18.91 19.01 6.06
CA ASP A 75 20.18 19.46 6.64
C ASP A 75 20.77 18.40 7.59
N ALA A 76 19.91 17.55 8.16
CA ALA A 76 20.31 16.42 9.00
C ALA A 76 19.36 15.23 8.84
N ILE A 77 19.92 14.03 8.97
CA ILE A 77 19.17 12.77 9.09
C ILE A 77 19.35 12.27 10.52
N ALA A 78 18.33 12.48 11.35
CA ALA A 78 18.23 11.95 12.70
C ALA A 78 17.67 10.52 12.61
N ILE A 79 18.53 9.55 12.31
CA ILE A 79 18.17 8.16 12.02
C ILE A 79 17.26 7.60 13.12
N ASN A 80 16.03 7.25 12.75
CA ASN A 80 15.04 6.64 13.64
C ASN A 80 15.30 5.13 13.80
N HIS A 81 14.72 4.55 14.84
CA HIS A 81 14.69 3.11 15.05
C HIS A 81 13.74 2.41 14.07
N ASN A 82 14.02 1.13 13.79
CA ASN A 82 12.95 0.24 13.33
C ASN A 82 11.96 0.01 14.48
N TYR A 83 10.68 -0.23 14.18
CA TYR A 83 9.67 -0.45 15.22
C TYR A 83 10.01 -1.63 16.16
N LEU A 84 10.78 -2.63 15.69
CA LEU A 84 11.27 -3.77 16.49
C LEU A 84 12.38 -3.39 17.49
N GLU A 85 12.96 -2.19 17.37
CA GLU A 85 14.03 -1.66 18.21
C GLU A 85 13.51 -0.56 19.17
N SER A 86 12.23 -0.20 19.09
CA SER A 86 11.64 0.94 19.78
C SER A 86 10.48 0.57 20.68
N TRP A 87 10.29 1.35 21.75
CA TRP A 87 9.04 1.39 22.49
C TRP A 87 8.03 2.28 21.78
N GLY A 88 6.75 2.02 21.96
CA GLY A 88 5.70 2.90 21.45
C GLY A 88 4.31 2.37 21.77
N ASP A 89 3.31 3.07 21.26
CA ASP A 89 1.92 2.64 21.30
C ASP A 89 1.22 2.94 19.97
N ALA A 90 0.10 2.27 19.73
CA ALA A 90 -0.70 2.48 18.53
C ALA A 90 -2.19 2.35 18.85
N ASN A 91 -2.99 3.06 18.08
CA ASN A 91 -4.45 2.94 18.09
C ASN A 91 -4.93 2.89 16.64
N ALA A 92 -4.91 1.69 16.04
CA ALA A 92 -5.28 1.53 14.62
C ALA A 92 -6.78 1.71 14.38
N TYR A 93 -7.59 1.28 15.35
CA TYR A 93 -9.03 1.48 15.37
C TYR A 93 -9.40 2.07 16.73
N GLU A 94 -10.36 2.98 16.73
CA GLU A 94 -10.94 3.46 17.99
C GLU A 94 -11.34 2.27 18.86
N GLY A 95 -10.97 2.35 20.13
CA GLY A 95 -11.23 1.29 21.08
C GLY A 95 -10.17 0.19 21.16
N TYR A 96 -9.23 0.11 20.21
CA TYR A 96 -8.17 -0.90 20.19
C TYR A 96 -6.79 -0.25 20.34
N TYR A 97 -6.16 -0.45 21.49
CA TYR A 97 -4.86 0.12 21.81
C TYR A 97 -3.82 -0.98 21.93
N SER A 98 -2.64 -0.79 21.35
CA SER A 98 -1.54 -1.74 21.44
C SER A 98 -0.26 -1.07 21.88
N ILE A 99 0.62 -1.83 22.53
CA ILE A 99 1.98 -1.42 22.85
C ILE A 99 2.95 -2.04 21.87
N VAL A 100 3.86 -1.23 21.36
CA VAL A 100 5.02 -1.69 20.59
C VAL A 100 6.14 -2.02 21.58
N GLN A 101 6.59 -3.26 21.56
CA GLN A 101 7.67 -3.76 22.41
C GLN A 101 8.92 -4.01 21.56
N PRO A 102 10.09 -3.45 21.92
CA PRO A 102 11.31 -3.79 21.24
C PRO A 102 11.66 -5.26 21.48
N THR A 103 12.00 -5.99 20.42
CA THR A 103 12.43 -7.39 20.48
C THR A 103 13.95 -7.53 20.37
N ILE A 104 14.64 -6.43 20.05
CA ILE A 104 16.09 -6.34 19.98
C ILE A 104 16.55 -4.94 20.40
N ASN A 105 17.80 -4.82 20.87
CA ASN A 105 18.42 -3.52 21.07
C ASN A 105 18.70 -2.85 19.72
N PRO A 106 18.75 -1.50 19.64
CA PRO A 106 19.11 -0.80 18.41
C PRO A 106 20.41 -1.33 17.80
N VAL A 107 20.34 -1.77 16.54
CA VAL A 107 21.50 -2.32 15.83
C VAL A 107 22.48 -1.23 15.43
N PHE A 108 21.95 -0.05 15.09
CA PHE A 108 22.73 1.13 14.72
C PHE A 108 22.74 2.16 15.84
N ASN A 109 23.65 3.13 15.74
CA ASN A 109 23.64 4.32 16.59
C ASN A 109 22.52 5.29 16.14
N SER A 110 21.28 4.83 16.26
CA SER A 110 20.06 5.57 15.98
C SER A 110 19.44 6.07 17.28
N ARG A 111 18.46 6.97 17.18
CA ARG A 111 17.64 7.40 18.32
C ARG A 111 16.21 7.57 17.86
N GLN A 112 15.28 7.02 18.63
CA GLN A 112 13.86 7.16 18.36
C GLN A 112 13.46 8.62 18.10
N ALA A 113 12.61 8.85 17.10
CA ALA A 113 12.17 10.18 16.71
C ALA A 113 11.45 10.91 17.85
N GLU A 114 10.57 10.20 18.55
CA GLU A 114 9.84 10.72 19.70
C GLU A 114 10.75 11.12 20.86
N GLU A 115 11.78 10.33 21.15
CA GLU A 115 12.81 10.68 22.13
C GLU A 115 13.58 11.93 21.71
N SER A 116 13.94 12.04 20.42
CA SER A 116 14.59 13.24 19.89
C SER A 116 13.73 14.48 20.11
N LEU A 117 12.43 14.39 19.84
CA LEU A 117 11.47 15.48 20.06
C LEU A 117 11.36 15.85 21.54
N LEU A 118 11.28 14.86 22.44
CA LEU A 118 11.27 15.09 23.89
C LEU A 118 12.55 15.81 24.36
N VAL A 119 13.71 15.42 23.88
CA VAL A 119 14.99 16.06 24.22
C VAL A 119 15.05 17.50 23.70
N TRP A 120 14.67 17.75 22.45
CA TRP A 120 14.72 19.07 21.85
C TRP A 120 13.69 20.04 22.43
N ALA A 121 12.55 19.53 22.89
CA ALA A 121 11.54 20.30 23.61
C ALA A 121 11.89 20.53 25.10
N ASP A 122 13.03 20.03 25.57
CA ASP A 122 13.43 19.98 26.98
C ASP A 122 12.33 19.40 27.89
N ALA A 123 11.74 18.29 27.47
CA ALA A 123 10.73 17.60 28.26
C ALA A 123 11.30 17.12 29.60
N PRO A 124 10.47 17.06 30.66
CA PRO A 124 10.90 16.57 31.97
C PRO A 124 11.25 15.09 31.96
N VAL A 125 10.56 14.29 31.13
CA VAL A 125 10.84 12.88 30.88
C VAL A 125 11.36 12.77 29.45
N LYS A 126 12.65 12.45 29.31
CA LYS A 126 13.33 12.36 28.02
C LYS A 126 13.33 10.94 27.46
N ASP A 127 13.48 9.94 28.31
CA ASP A 127 13.41 8.52 27.93
C ASP A 127 12.00 8.15 27.46
N TYR A 128 11.88 7.68 26.22
CA TYR A 128 10.57 7.47 25.61
C TYR A 128 9.79 6.30 26.23
N TYR A 129 10.48 5.25 26.70
CA TYR A 129 9.82 4.15 27.42
C TYR A 129 9.13 4.66 28.69
N GLN A 130 9.84 5.44 29.51
CA GLN A 130 9.26 6.05 30.70
C GLN A 130 8.11 6.99 30.36
N PHE A 131 8.20 7.73 29.25
CA PHE A 131 7.13 8.60 28.78
C PHE A 131 5.85 7.82 28.45
N VAL A 132 5.94 6.80 27.60
CA VAL A 132 4.80 5.96 27.21
C VAL A 132 4.22 5.25 28.42
N ARG A 133 5.07 4.62 29.23
CA ARG A 133 4.65 3.93 30.46
C ARG A 133 3.90 4.86 31.40
N SER A 134 4.45 6.03 31.68
CA SER A 134 3.81 7.02 32.57
C SER A 134 2.48 7.51 32.00
N ASN A 135 2.40 7.72 30.68
CA ASN A 135 1.16 8.12 30.02
C ASN A 135 0.06 7.05 30.16
N TRP A 136 0.41 5.78 30.00
CA TRP A 136 -0.52 4.67 30.17
C TRP A 136 -0.94 4.46 31.63
N GLU A 137 0.03 4.45 32.55
CA GLU A 137 -0.21 4.30 34.00
C GLU A 137 -1.11 5.42 34.56
N THR A 138 -1.04 6.62 33.99
CA THR A 138 -1.85 7.77 34.44
C THR A 138 -3.20 7.88 33.74
N LYS A 139 -3.28 7.64 32.43
CA LYS A 139 -4.49 7.96 31.64
C LYS A 139 -5.37 6.76 31.31
N MET A 140 -4.79 5.57 31.11
CA MET A 140 -5.53 4.43 30.54
C MET A 140 -5.70 3.29 31.54
N LEU A 141 -4.60 2.84 32.15
CA LEU A 141 -4.58 1.65 33.00
C LEU A 141 -5.52 1.70 34.21
N PRO A 142 -5.67 2.84 34.94
CA PRO A 142 -6.56 2.89 36.09
C PRO A 142 -8.03 2.62 35.74
N ALA A 143 -8.50 3.15 34.61
CA ALA A 143 -9.87 2.96 34.14
C ALA A 143 -10.16 1.50 33.72
N LEU A 144 -9.11 0.77 33.36
CA LEU A 144 -9.18 -0.62 32.90
C LEU A 144 -8.90 -1.64 34.01
N GLY A 145 -8.46 -1.18 35.19
CA GLY A 145 -8.04 -2.07 36.28
C GLY A 145 -6.84 -2.94 35.90
N LEU A 146 -5.99 -2.49 34.98
CA LEU A 146 -4.81 -3.20 34.51
C LEU A 146 -3.53 -2.57 35.07
N LYS A 147 -2.45 -3.33 35.07
CA LYS A 147 -1.08 -2.87 35.33
C LYS A 147 -0.27 -2.89 34.05
N TRP A 148 0.87 -2.20 34.04
CA TRP A 148 1.75 -2.13 32.88
C TRP A 148 2.10 -3.51 32.31
N ASN A 149 2.48 -4.45 33.18
CA ASN A 149 2.83 -5.82 32.76
C ASN A 149 1.65 -6.57 32.12
N ASP A 150 0.41 -6.30 32.52
CA ASP A 150 -0.76 -6.97 31.92
C ASP A 150 -0.94 -6.53 30.45
N VAL A 151 -0.59 -5.27 30.15
CA VAL A 151 -0.65 -4.75 28.77
C VAL A 151 0.49 -5.27 27.92
N LEU A 152 1.70 -5.38 28.48
CA LEU A 152 2.83 -6.00 27.80
C LEU A 152 2.55 -7.46 27.43
N GLU A 153 1.94 -8.24 28.35
CA GLU A 153 1.61 -9.64 28.10
C GLU A 153 0.50 -9.80 27.05
N LYS A 154 -0.55 -8.96 27.13
CA LYS A 154 -1.68 -9.03 26.20
C LYS A 154 -1.35 -8.48 24.82
N GLY A 155 -0.43 -7.51 24.72
CA GLY A 155 -0.07 -6.78 23.51
C GLY A 155 -1.15 -5.79 23.02
N VAL A 156 -2.43 -6.18 23.11
CA VAL A 156 -3.59 -5.38 22.71
C VAL A 156 -4.59 -5.28 23.85
N VAL A 157 -5.15 -4.09 24.02
CA VAL A 157 -6.21 -3.77 24.96
C VAL A 157 -7.40 -3.21 24.18
N ALA A 158 -8.53 -3.91 24.26
CA ALA A 158 -9.79 -3.43 23.71
C ALA A 158 -10.61 -2.75 24.83
N VAL A 159 -11.16 -1.58 24.53
CA VAL A 159 -12.11 -0.87 25.39
C VAL A 159 -13.50 -0.86 24.75
N THR A 160 -14.51 -0.54 25.53
CA THR A 160 -15.90 -0.50 25.02
C THR A 160 -16.03 0.50 23.87
N PRO A 161 -16.57 0.09 22.71
CA PRO A 161 -16.81 0.99 21.58
C PRO A 161 -17.70 2.17 21.98
N LYS A 162 -17.45 3.33 21.36
CA LYS A 162 -18.31 4.50 21.52
C LYS A 162 -19.70 4.19 20.99
N THR A 163 -20.72 4.68 21.72
CA THR A 163 -22.12 4.54 21.28
C THR A 163 -22.35 5.42 20.07
N ALA A 164 -23.04 4.89 19.06
CA ALA A 164 -23.30 5.60 17.82
C ALA A 164 -24.00 6.95 18.06
N ALA A 165 -23.40 8.04 17.58
CA ALA A 165 -23.97 9.36 17.60
C ALA A 165 -24.86 9.61 16.38
N ALA A 166 -25.82 10.53 16.53
CA ALA A 166 -26.59 11.04 15.41
C ALA A 166 -25.77 12.12 14.69
N TYR A 167 -25.45 11.89 13.41
CA TYR A 167 -24.76 12.87 12.58
C TYR A 167 -25.76 13.63 11.70
N SER A 168 -25.56 14.94 11.57
CA SER A 168 -26.30 15.77 10.62
C SER A 168 -25.44 16.11 9.41
N PHE A 169 -26.00 15.91 8.22
CA PHE A 169 -25.38 16.36 6.97
C PHE A 169 -25.98 17.70 6.57
N THR A 170 -25.18 18.76 6.64
CA THR A 170 -25.63 20.14 6.40
C THR A 170 -25.48 20.61 4.96
N GLN A 171 -24.95 19.75 4.08
CA GLN A 171 -24.73 20.07 2.67
C GLN A 171 -25.92 19.68 1.78
N SER A 172 -26.06 20.33 0.64
CA SER A 172 -27.09 20.01 -0.35
C SER A 172 -26.75 18.74 -1.13
N VAL A 173 -27.54 17.68 -0.94
CA VAL A 173 -27.38 16.41 -1.69
C VAL A 173 -27.48 16.63 -3.21
N VAL A 174 -28.35 17.54 -3.66
CA VAL A 174 -28.54 17.84 -5.08
C VAL A 174 -27.30 18.49 -5.67
N GLU A 175 -26.67 19.44 -4.95
CA GLU A 175 -25.44 20.07 -5.40
C GLU A 175 -24.27 19.09 -5.42
N VAL A 176 -24.16 18.24 -4.40
CA VAL A 176 -23.12 17.19 -4.33
C VAL A 176 -23.27 16.22 -5.51
N ALA A 177 -24.49 15.74 -5.78
CA ALA A 177 -24.76 14.88 -6.92
C ALA A 177 -24.39 15.57 -8.25
N GLY A 178 -24.73 16.85 -8.41
CA GLY A 178 -24.37 17.64 -9.59
C GLY A 178 -22.85 17.76 -9.80
N LYS A 179 -22.09 17.96 -8.70
CA LYS A 179 -20.62 17.98 -8.72
C LYS A 179 -20.03 16.63 -9.10
N ILE A 180 -20.54 15.52 -8.55
CA ILE A 180 -20.10 14.15 -8.89
C ILE A 180 -20.30 13.87 -10.38
N VAL A 181 -21.49 14.18 -10.91
CA VAL A 181 -21.79 13.99 -12.34
C VAL A 181 -20.86 14.82 -13.22
N SER A 182 -20.58 16.06 -12.83
CA SER A 182 -19.69 16.95 -13.59
C SER A 182 -18.25 16.46 -13.57
N ALA A 183 -17.74 16.00 -12.42
CA ALA A 183 -16.41 15.42 -12.30
C ALA A 183 -16.27 14.13 -13.12
N SER A 184 -17.27 13.24 -13.05
CA SER A 184 -17.29 12.01 -13.86
C SER A 184 -17.26 12.30 -15.36
N LYS A 185 -18.03 13.29 -15.84
CA LYS A 185 -18.01 13.71 -17.25
C LYS A 185 -16.67 14.31 -17.68
N ALA A 186 -15.92 14.92 -16.76
CA ALA A 186 -14.60 15.47 -17.06
C ALA A 186 -13.54 14.37 -17.27
N LEU A 187 -13.71 13.20 -16.64
CA LEU A 187 -12.88 12.00 -16.83
C LEU A 187 -13.29 11.18 -18.05
N ALA A 188 -14.59 11.12 -18.35
CA ALA A 188 -15.12 10.39 -19.51
C ALA A 188 -14.87 11.12 -20.85
N LYS A 189 -13.61 11.36 -21.21
CA LYS A 189 -13.26 11.99 -22.50
C LYS A 189 -13.17 10.93 -23.59
N GLY A 190 -13.87 11.16 -24.71
CA GLY A 190 -13.73 10.35 -25.92
C GLY A 190 -12.50 10.75 -26.75
N GLY A 191 -12.21 9.98 -27.80
CA GLY A 191 -11.06 10.20 -28.68
C GLY A 191 -9.80 9.50 -28.18
N ASP A 192 -8.66 10.21 -28.22
CA ASP A 192 -7.33 9.65 -27.86
C ASP A 192 -7.03 9.74 -26.35
N GLN A 193 -7.96 10.28 -25.54
CA GLN A 193 -7.79 10.34 -24.09
C GLN A 193 -8.27 9.04 -23.44
N ILE A 194 -7.49 8.56 -22.48
CA ILE A 194 -7.74 7.34 -21.71
C ILE A 194 -7.84 7.75 -20.23
N GLU A 195 -8.81 7.19 -19.54
CA GLU A 195 -8.93 7.37 -18.09
C GLU A 195 -7.89 6.50 -17.39
N LEU A 196 -6.87 7.13 -16.81
CA LEU A 196 -5.85 6.45 -16.00
C LEU A 196 -6.28 6.44 -14.54
N GLN A 197 -6.31 5.25 -13.95
CA GLN A 197 -6.34 5.05 -12.51
C GLN A 197 -4.94 4.67 -12.01
N VAL A 198 -4.32 5.52 -11.21
CA VAL A 198 -3.16 5.11 -10.42
C VAL A 198 -3.62 4.47 -9.12
N TYR A 199 -2.97 3.40 -8.67
CA TYR A 199 -3.46 2.59 -7.55
C TYR A 199 -2.33 2.01 -6.72
N GLU A 200 -2.61 1.72 -5.46
CA GLU A 200 -1.71 0.97 -4.59
C GLU A 200 -1.87 -0.53 -4.87
N ASN A 201 -0.82 -1.18 -5.38
CA ASN A 201 -0.83 -2.64 -5.50
C ASN A 201 -0.57 -3.30 -4.13
N ILE A 202 -0.84 -4.60 -4.03
CA ILE A 202 -0.70 -5.32 -2.76
C ILE A 202 0.76 -5.37 -2.26
N PRO A 203 1.77 -5.68 -3.09
CA PRO A 203 3.14 -5.79 -2.61
C PRO A 203 3.77 -4.44 -2.23
N MET A 204 3.55 -3.39 -3.03
CA MET A 204 4.33 -2.15 -2.95
C MET A 204 3.60 -0.99 -2.29
N ARG A 205 2.27 -0.93 -2.42
CA ARG A 205 1.43 0.17 -1.94
C ARG A 205 1.96 1.55 -2.33
N ASP A 206 2.42 2.33 -1.36
CA ASP A 206 2.97 3.67 -1.52
C ASP A 206 4.49 3.68 -1.79
N GLY A 207 5.17 2.54 -1.73
CA GLY A 207 6.62 2.41 -1.99
C GLY A 207 7.51 2.66 -0.78
N LYS A 208 6.95 2.79 0.44
CA LYS A 208 7.75 2.87 1.67
C LYS A 208 8.64 1.63 1.84
N ASN A 209 8.11 0.46 1.50
CA ASN A 209 8.81 -0.82 1.61
C ASN A 209 9.50 -1.25 0.31
N ALA A 210 9.75 -0.35 -0.64
CA ALA A 210 10.30 -0.74 -1.95
C ALA A 210 11.72 -1.33 -1.91
N ASN A 211 12.44 -1.18 -0.80
CA ASN A 211 13.72 -1.86 -0.59
C ASN A 211 13.58 -3.26 0.04
N ASN A 212 12.36 -3.77 0.19
CA ASN A 212 12.12 -5.13 0.64
C ASN A 212 12.07 -6.07 -0.57
N ALA A 213 13.12 -6.86 -0.76
CA ALA A 213 13.26 -7.76 -1.91
C ALA A 213 12.14 -8.84 -1.94
N PHE A 214 11.67 -9.32 -0.78
CA PHE A 214 10.54 -10.26 -0.75
C PHE A 214 9.25 -9.66 -1.30
N LEU A 215 9.04 -8.35 -1.12
CA LEU A 215 7.87 -7.67 -1.67
C LEU A 215 8.05 -7.31 -3.14
N GLN A 216 9.28 -7.08 -3.60
CA GLN A 216 9.57 -6.90 -5.03
C GLN A 216 9.36 -8.21 -5.82
N GLU A 217 9.75 -9.34 -5.22
CA GLU A 217 9.58 -10.68 -5.79
C GLU A 217 8.18 -11.26 -5.57
N LEU A 218 7.39 -10.70 -4.64
CA LEU A 218 6.01 -11.13 -4.44
C LEU A 218 5.18 -10.79 -5.69
N PRO A 219 4.60 -11.79 -6.39
CA PRO A 219 3.83 -11.53 -7.60
C PRO A 219 2.57 -10.73 -7.29
N ASP A 220 2.28 -9.73 -8.12
CA ASP A 220 0.99 -9.04 -8.08
C ASP A 220 -0.16 -10.06 -8.13
N PRO A 221 -1.18 -9.94 -7.27
CA PRO A 221 -2.24 -10.94 -7.15
C PRO A 221 -2.96 -11.24 -8.45
N VAL A 222 -3.07 -10.26 -9.35
CA VAL A 222 -3.82 -10.34 -10.61
C VAL A 222 -2.88 -10.63 -11.77
N SER A 223 -1.86 -9.79 -12.00
CA SER A 223 -1.02 -9.89 -13.20
C SER A 223 0.14 -10.87 -13.07
N LYS A 224 0.49 -11.25 -11.83
CA LYS A 224 1.66 -12.07 -11.50
C LYS A 224 3.00 -11.45 -11.87
N VAL A 225 3.02 -10.16 -12.21
CA VAL A 225 4.23 -9.38 -12.44
C VAL A 225 4.98 -9.19 -11.12
N THR A 226 6.30 -9.29 -11.18
CA THR A 226 7.26 -8.95 -10.12
C THR A 226 8.21 -7.87 -10.63
N TRP A 227 8.91 -7.18 -9.72
CA TRP A 227 10.02 -6.29 -10.05
C TRP A 227 9.76 -5.18 -11.09
N ASP A 228 8.51 -4.73 -11.26
CA ASP A 228 8.21 -3.58 -12.11
C ASP A 228 6.78 -3.07 -11.89
N ASN A 229 6.49 -1.88 -12.40
CA ASN A 229 5.12 -1.48 -12.73
C ASN A 229 4.94 -1.34 -14.24
N TYR A 230 3.69 -1.24 -14.65
CA TYR A 230 3.29 -1.34 -16.04
C TYR A 230 2.04 -0.51 -16.27
N VAL A 231 1.70 -0.29 -17.53
CA VAL A 231 0.39 0.25 -17.92
C VAL A 231 -0.51 -0.90 -18.36
N ALA A 232 -1.53 -1.18 -17.56
CA ALA A 232 -2.49 -2.24 -17.89
C ALA A 232 -3.56 -1.71 -18.85
N LEU A 233 -3.79 -2.44 -19.95
CA LEU A 233 -4.81 -2.13 -20.94
C LEU A 233 -5.72 -3.33 -21.20
N ALA A 234 -6.98 -3.05 -21.50
CA ALA A 234 -7.92 -4.09 -21.89
C ALA A 234 -7.59 -4.64 -23.30
N PRO A 235 -7.75 -5.95 -23.57
CA PRO A 235 -7.36 -6.56 -24.85
C PRO A 235 -7.89 -5.83 -26.09
N LYS A 236 -9.21 -5.62 -26.17
CA LYS A 236 -9.84 -4.92 -27.30
C LYS A 236 -9.42 -3.45 -27.43
N HIS A 237 -8.93 -2.84 -26.35
CA HIS A 237 -8.45 -1.46 -26.38
C HIS A 237 -7.02 -1.42 -26.93
N ALA A 238 -6.14 -2.31 -26.47
CA ALA A 238 -4.79 -2.48 -27.02
C ALA A 238 -4.81 -2.79 -28.53
N GLU A 239 -5.71 -3.68 -28.98
CA GLU A 239 -5.93 -3.98 -30.41
C GLU A 239 -6.27 -2.72 -31.23
N LYS A 240 -7.17 -1.87 -30.73
CA LYS A 240 -7.56 -0.60 -31.41
C LYS A 240 -6.38 0.35 -31.53
N LEU A 241 -5.54 0.43 -30.50
CA LEU A 241 -4.33 1.25 -30.48
C LEU A 241 -3.16 0.61 -31.23
N LYS A 242 -3.29 -0.65 -31.68
CA LYS A 242 -2.23 -1.46 -32.31
C LYS A 242 -1.01 -1.62 -31.41
N ILE A 243 -1.26 -1.71 -30.10
CA ILE A 243 -0.26 -1.95 -29.07
C ILE A 243 -0.31 -3.43 -28.68
N LYS A 244 0.86 -4.04 -28.50
CA LYS A 244 1.01 -5.43 -28.06
C LYS A 244 1.47 -5.50 -26.60
N GLU A 245 1.36 -6.69 -26.04
CA GLU A 245 2.01 -7.04 -24.77
C GLU A 245 3.49 -6.65 -24.82
N PHE A 246 4.00 -6.03 -23.74
CA PHE A 246 5.40 -5.63 -23.58
C PHE A 246 5.90 -4.53 -24.51
N ASP A 247 5.05 -3.95 -25.37
CA ASP A 247 5.40 -2.70 -26.04
C ASP A 247 5.59 -1.59 -25.00
N VAL A 248 6.60 -0.76 -25.18
CA VAL A 248 6.83 0.41 -24.33
C VAL A 248 6.06 1.59 -24.89
N VAL A 249 5.27 2.24 -24.04
CA VAL A 249 4.45 3.39 -24.41
C VAL A 249 4.76 4.58 -23.51
N THR A 250 4.72 5.77 -24.09
CA THR A 250 4.74 7.01 -23.31
C THR A 250 3.33 7.30 -22.84
N VAL A 251 3.16 7.33 -21.52
CA VAL A 251 1.94 7.78 -20.85
C VAL A 251 2.13 9.24 -20.46
N LYS A 252 1.31 10.13 -21.02
CA LYS A 252 1.41 11.58 -20.78
C LYS A 252 0.15 12.12 -20.12
N GLY A 253 0.33 12.75 -18.97
CA GLY A 253 -0.72 13.39 -18.18
C GLY A 253 -1.05 14.80 -18.66
N SER A 254 -2.23 15.28 -18.28
CA SER A 254 -2.69 16.65 -18.59
C SER A 254 -1.82 17.74 -17.95
N ASN A 255 -1.09 17.42 -16.88
CA ASN A 255 -0.12 18.30 -16.22
C ASN A 255 1.25 18.36 -16.94
N GLY A 256 1.41 17.65 -18.05
CA GLY A 256 2.66 17.61 -18.82
C GLY A 256 3.68 16.58 -18.33
N TYR A 257 3.43 15.89 -17.21
CA TYR A 257 4.25 14.76 -16.79
C TYR A 257 4.12 13.61 -17.79
N SER A 258 5.23 12.94 -18.06
CA SER A 258 5.25 11.78 -18.95
C SER A 258 6.21 10.73 -18.44
N VAL A 259 5.85 9.47 -18.65
CA VAL A 259 6.66 8.32 -18.28
C VAL A 259 6.53 7.22 -19.34
N ASP A 260 7.64 6.53 -19.59
CA ASP A 260 7.65 5.36 -20.48
C ASP A 260 7.51 4.09 -19.65
N LEU A 261 6.49 3.29 -19.94
CA LEU A 261 6.17 2.05 -19.23
C LEU A 261 5.86 0.91 -20.21
N PRO A 262 6.19 -0.34 -19.87
CA PRO A 262 5.73 -1.50 -20.62
C PRO A 262 4.23 -1.69 -20.47
N VAL A 263 3.59 -2.16 -21.54
CA VAL A 263 2.17 -2.49 -21.56
C VAL A 263 1.96 -3.91 -21.05
N LEU A 264 0.98 -4.05 -20.15
CA LEU A 264 0.41 -5.33 -19.78
C LEU A 264 -1.02 -5.45 -20.34
N ILE A 265 -1.35 -6.49 -21.10
CA ILE A 265 -2.74 -6.72 -21.53
C ILE A 265 -3.47 -7.50 -20.44
N GLN A 266 -4.39 -6.83 -19.74
CA GLN A 266 -5.08 -7.38 -18.58
C GLN A 266 -6.56 -7.67 -18.87
N PRO A 267 -6.97 -8.94 -19.00
CA PRO A 267 -8.38 -9.32 -18.95
C PRO A 267 -9.01 -8.83 -17.63
N GLY A 268 -10.18 -8.19 -17.73
CA GLY A 268 -10.86 -7.56 -16.59
C GLY A 268 -10.65 -6.05 -16.49
N GLN A 269 -9.65 -5.48 -17.17
CA GLN A 269 -9.51 -4.03 -17.31
C GLN A 269 -10.69 -3.46 -18.14
N SER A 270 -11.26 -2.34 -17.69
CA SER A 270 -12.36 -1.69 -18.40
C SER A 270 -11.90 -1.07 -19.73
N GLN A 271 -12.81 -0.99 -20.70
CA GLN A 271 -12.51 -0.37 -21.99
C GLN A 271 -12.41 1.15 -21.84
N GLY A 272 -11.39 1.77 -22.46
CA GLY A 272 -11.17 3.21 -22.36
C GLY A 272 -10.45 3.66 -21.09
N THR A 273 -9.99 2.69 -20.27
CA THR A 273 -9.23 2.96 -19.06
C THR A 273 -7.86 2.29 -19.10
N ALA A 274 -6.92 2.83 -18.35
CA ALA A 274 -5.62 2.27 -18.06
C ALA A 274 -5.38 2.26 -16.54
N SER A 275 -4.49 1.40 -16.07
CA SER A 275 -4.05 1.43 -14.67
C SER A 275 -2.54 1.32 -14.54
N ILE A 276 -1.97 2.03 -13.56
CA ILE A 276 -0.54 2.02 -13.24
C ILE A 276 -0.38 1.95 -11.72
N ALA A 277 0.40 1.00 -11.23
CA ALA A 277 0.66 0.87 -9.81
C ALA A 277 1.60 1.98 -9.28
N LEU A 278 1.28 2.50 -8.09
CA LEU A 278 2.15 3.34 -7.27
C LEU A 278 3.21 2.50 -6.55
N GLY A 279 4.19 3.17 -5.95
CA GLY A 279 5.20 2.52 -5.11
C GLY A 279 6.52 2.14 -5.81
N TYR A 280 6.65 2.44 -7.10
CA TYR A 280 7.81 2.15 -7.93
C TYR A 280 8.52 3.43 -8.41
N GLY A 281 9.69 3.29 -9.03
CA GLY A 281 10.48 4.39 -9.57
C GLY A 281 11.16 5.25 -8.52
N ARG A 282 11.48 4.66 -7.36
CA ARG A 282 12.31 5.29 -6.34
C ARG A 282 13.76 5.31 -6.80
N THR A 283 14.48 6.38 -6.50
CA THR A 283 15.89 6.58 -6.87
C THR A 283 16.84 6.43 -5.68
N LYS A 284 16.30 6.53 -4.46
CA LYS A 284 17.07 6.50 -3.21
C LYS A 284 16.42 5.64 -2.14
N VAL A 285 15.89 4.48 -2.52
CA VAL A 285 15.30 3.54 -1.56
C VAL A 285 16.29 2.47 -1.10
N GLY A 286 17.25 2.10 -1.95
CA GLY A 286 18.29 1.12 -1.66
C GLY A 286 18.48 0.11 -2.79
N LYS A 287 19.33 -0.89 -2.58
CA LYS A 287 19.79 -1.80 -3.63
C LYS A 287 18.68 -2.58 -4.32
N ALA A 288 17.61 -2.92 -3.60
CA ALA A 288 16.51 -3.68 -4.18
C ALA A 288 15.57 -2.77 -4.98
N GLY A 289 15.14 -1.63 -4.44
CA GLY A 289 14.08 -0.85 -5.09
C GLY A 289 14.54 0.30 -5.98
N ASN A 290 15.84 0.59 -6.07
CA ASN A 290 16.34 1.68 -6.89
C ASN A 290 16.09 1.42 -8.37
N ASP A 291 15.45 2.37 -9.03
CA ASP A 291 15.18 2.39 -10.47
C ASP A 291 14.33 1.21 -10.97
N VAL A 292 13.63 0.53 -10.06
CA VAL A 292 12.65 -0.51 -10.37
C VAL A 292 11.33 0.14 -10.73
N GLY A 293 10.87 -0.07 -11.97
CA GLY A 293 9.70 0.61 -12.54
C GLY A 293 9.80 2.12 -12.55
N LYS A 294 8.65 2.79 -12.55
CA LYS A 294 8.56 4.25 -12.68
C LYS A 294 7.59 4.89 -11.72
N ASN A 295 7.88 6.14 -11.34
CA ASN A 295 7.05 6.88 -10.39
C ASN A 295 5.74 7.34 -11.07
N ALA A 296 4.61 6.90 -10.52
CA ALA A 296 3.28 7.26 -10.98
C ALA A 296 2.56 8.29 -10.08
N PHE A 297 3.15 8.67 -8.93
CA PHE A 297 2.60 9.73 -8.06
C PHE A 297 2.35 11.06 -8.79
N PRO A 298 3.20 11.50 -9.76
CA PRO A 298 2.93 12.73 -10.48
C PRO A 298 1.70 12.71 -11.40
N PHE A 299 1.01 11.58 -11.57
CA PHE A 299 -0.31 11.55 -12.22
C PHE A 299 -1.47 11.89 -11.28
N VAL A 300 -1.25 11.82 -9.96
CA VAL A 300 -2.23 12.24 -8.97
C VAL A 300 -2.50 13.73 -9.15
N THR A 301 -3.77 14.13 -9.06
CA THR A 301 -4.18 15.53 -9.18
C THR A 301 -4.87 16.01 -7.91
N PHE A 302 -4.79 17.31 -7.61
CA PHE A 302 -5.46 17.88 -6.45
C PHE A 302 -6.66 18.70 -6.88
N VAL A 303 -7.84 18.33 -6.39
CA VAL A 303 -9.11 18.98 -6.75
C VAL A 303 -9.93 19.17 -5.48
N ASN A 304 -10.36 20.41 -5.22
CA ASN A 304 -11.25 20.76 -4.10
C ASN A 304 -10.77 20.26 -2.71
N GLY A 305 -9.46 20.29 -2.45
CA GLY A 305 -8.93 19.90 -1.15
C GLY A 305 -8.56 18.42 -1.03
N THR A 306 -8.72 17.61 -2.08
CA THR A 306 -8.42 16.17 -2.02
C THR A 306 -7.61 15.72 -3.23
N MET A 307 -6.77 14.70 -3.01
CA MET A 307 -6.05 14.02 -4.06
C MET A 307 -6.99 13.10 -4.86
N GLN A 308 -6.84 13.12 -6.17
CA GLN A 308 -7.59 12.34 -7.13
C GLN A 308 -6.62 11.42 -7.86
N TYR A 309 -6.90 10.12 -7.76
CA TYR A 309 -6.08 9.05 -8.33
C TYR A 309 -6.55 8.62 -9.74
N ALA A 310 -7.67 9.19 -10.20
CA ALA A 310 -8.14 9.08 -11.57
C ALA A 310 -7.82 10.37 -12.33
N THR A 311 -7.26 10.24 -13.54
CA THR A 311 -6.92 11.37 -14.41
C THR A 311 -7.06 10.99 -15.89
N ASN A 312 -6.95 11.98 -16.77
CA ASN A 312 -6.88 11.72 -18.21
C ASN A 312 -5.43 11.72 -18.68
N VAL A 313 -5.09 10.72 -19.49
CA VAL A 313 -3.79 10.61 -20.16
C VAL A 313 -3.94 10.37 -21.65
N THR A 314 -2.86 10.59 -22.39
CA THR A 314 -2.68 10.09 -23.75
C THR A 314 -1.59 9.02 -23.74
N ILE A 315 -1.79 7.95 -24.48
CA ILE A 315 -0.83 6.85 -24.62
C ILE A 315 -0.32 6.82 -26.05
N THR A 316 1.00 6.90 -26.22
CA THR A 316 1.64 6.86 -27.54
C THR A 316 2.73 5.79 -27.60
N PRO A 317 2.75 4.91 -28.62
CA PRO A 317 3.81 3.92 -28.78
C PRO A 317 5.18 4.58 -28.95
N THR A 318 6.19 4.04 -28.27
CA THR A 318 7.59 4.48 -28.45
C THR A 318 8.33 3.69 -29.51
N GLY A 319 7.83 2.49 -29.83
CA GLY A 319 8.54 1.48 -30.63
C GLY A 319 9.54 0.64 -29.82
N GLY A 320 9.68 0.90 -28.51
CA GLY A 320 10.45 0.08 -27.59
C GLY A 320 9.71 -1.19 -27.17
N TYR A 321 10.48 -2.14 -26.65
CA TYR A 321 10.00 -3.41 -26.10
C TYR A 321 10.67 -3.66 -24.76
N TYR A 322 9.89 -4.10 -23.77
CA TYR A 322 10.39 -4.45 -22.44
C TYR A 322 9.52 -5.55 -21.84
N GLU A 323 10.12 -6.74 -21.71
CA GLU A 323 9.44 -7.91 -21.15
C GLU A 323 9.33 -7.79 -19.62
N LEU A 324 8.12 -8.00 -19.10
CA LEU A 324 7.85 -7.98 -17.67
C LEU A 324 8.12 -9.35 -17.06
N ALA A 325 8.80 -9.39 -15.91
CA ALA A 325 8.98 -10.63 -15.17
C ALA A 325 7.64 -11.09 -14.58
N GLN A 326 7.12 -12.23 -15.04
CA GLN A 326 5.87 -12.82 -14.55
C GLN A 326 6.09 -14.24 -14.04
N THR A 327 5.52 -14.56 -12.89
CA THR A 327 5.56 -15.94 -12.34
C THR A 327 4.56 -16.88 -12.99
N GLN A 328 3.59 -16.34 -13.73
CA GLN A 328 2.59 -17.09 -14.49
C GLN A 328 2.38 -16.43 -15.86
N THR A 329 2.52 -17.21 -16.93
CA THR A 329 2.37 -16.74 -18.32
C THR A 329 1.11 -17.26 -19.01
N HIS A 330 0.40 -18.22 -18.38
CA HIS A 330 -0.83 -18.81 -18.91
C HIS A 330 -1.99 -18.50 -17.97
N HIS A 331 -3.00 -17.77 -18.46
CA HIS A 331 -4.10 -17.25 -17.64
C HIS A 331 -5.43 -18.00 -17.85
N SER A 332 -5.42 -19.07 -18.63
CA SER A 332 -6.55 -19.95 -18.90
C SER A 332 -6.26 -21.34 -18.37
N PHE A 333 -7.26 -22.00 -17.78
CA PHE A 333 -7.14 -23.40 -17.36
C PHE A 333 -7.31 -24.39 -18.52
N GLU A 334 -7.58 -23.92 -19.75
CA GLU A 334 -7.68 -24.76 -20.97
C GLU A 334 -8.64 -25.96 -20.80
N GLY A 335 -9.74 -25.75 -20.08
CA GLY A 335 -10.75 -26.78 -19.79
C GLY A 335 -10.30 -27.84 -18.76
N ARG A 336 -9.16 -27.67 -18.09
CA ARG A 336 -8.65 -28.59 -17.07
C ARG A 336 -9.36 -28.37 -15.74
N ALA A 337 -9.61 -29.46 -15.01
CA ALA A 337 -10.24 -29.44 -13.68
C ALA A 337 -9.26 -29.05 -12.55
N VAL A 338 -8.56 -27.90 -12.70
CA VAL A 338 -7.62 -27.36 -11.71
C VAL A 338 -8.37 -26.68 -10.57
N ILE A 339 -9.32 -25.81 -10.91
CA ILE A 339 -10.25 -25.18 -9.98
C ILE A 339 -11.64 -25.72 -10.31
N LYS A 340 -12.26 -26.40 -9.35
CA LYS A 340 -13.61 -26.95 -9.49
C LYS A 340 -14.59 -25.97 -8.87
N GLU A 341 -15.45 -25.40 -9.70
CA GLU A 341 -16.40 -24.37 -9.29
C GLU A 341 -17.82 -24.93 -9.29
N ALA A 342 -18.65 -24.38 -8.41
CA ALA A 342 -20.09 -24.61 -8.39
C ALA A 342 -20.78 -23.34 -7.92
N THR A 343 -21.99 -23.09 -8.42
CA THR A 343 -22.79 -21.99 -7.88
C THR A 343 -23.39 -22.39 -6.54
N PHE A 344 -23.65 -21.40 -5.67
CA PHE A 344 -24.32 -21.66 -4.39
C PHE A 344 -25.67 -22.37 -4.56
N LYS A 345 -26.39 -22.08 -5.65
CA LYS A 345 -27.67 -22.71 -5.99
C LYS A 345 -27.53 -24.21 -6.31
N GLU A 346 -26.45 -24.62 -6.95
CA GLU A 346 -26.16 -26.03 -7.23
C GLU A 346 -25.70 -26.76 -5.97
N TYR A 347 -24.82 -26.12 -5.20
CA TYR A 347 -24.35 -26.64 -3.92
C TYR A 347 -25.49 -26.95 -2.94
N LEU A 348 -26.52 -26.09 -2.87
CA LEU A 348 -27.71 -26.34 -2.02
C LEU A 348 -28.51 -27.58 -2.43
N LYS A 349 -28.42 -28.00 -3.69
CA LYS A 349 -29.10 -29.21 -4.19
C LYS A 349 -28.22 -30.44 -4.03
N ASP A 350 -26.91 -30.27 -4.22
CA ASP A 350 -25.90 -31.33 -4.13
C ASP A 350 -24.59 -30.74 -3.58
N ALA A 351 -24.23 -31.15 -2.37
CA ALA A 351 -23.01 -30.69 -1.70
C ALA A 351 -21.72 -31.11 -2.45
N SER A 352 -21.81 -32.05 -3.39
CA SER A 352 -20.71 -32.49 -4.25
C SER A 352 -20.67 -31.78 -5.61
N ALA A 353 -21.54 -30.80 -5.86
CA ALA A 353 -21.60 -30.05 -7.11
C ALA A 353 -20.20 -29.54 -7.53
N GLY A 354 -19.84 -29.75 -8.79
CA GLY A 354 -18.52 -29.39 -9.34
C GLY A 354 -17.36 -30.31 -8.90
N ASN A 355 -17.56 -31.14 -7.87
CA ASN A 355 -16.54 -32.04 -7.31
C ASN A 355 -17.01 -33.49 -7.14
N HIS A 356 -17.80 -33.98 -8.10
CA HIS A 356 -18.15 -35.40 -8.16
C HIS A 356 -16.86 -36.23 -8.34
N LYS A 357 -16.69 -37.23 -7.48
CA LYS A 357 -15.63 -38.23 -7.67
C LYS A 357 -16.00 -39.07 -8.90
N GLY A 358 -15.07 -39.25 -9.83
CA GLY A 358 -15.27 -40.16 -10.94
C GLY A 358 -15.48 -41.60 -10.43
N GLU A 359 -16.27 -42.39 -11.13
CA GLU A 359 -16.52 -43.82 -10.81
C GLU A 359 -15.34 -44.74 -11.15
N HIS A 360 -14.20 -44.19 -11.54
CA HIS A 360 -13.03 -44.97 -11.89
C HIS A 360 -12.44 -45.63 -10.65
N LYS A 361 -12.28 -46.96 -10.72
CA LYS A 361 -11.48 -47.68 -9.74
C LYS A 361 -10.02 -47.31 -9.94
N ASP A 362 -9.42 -46.75 -8.90
CA ASP A 362 -7.99 -46.55 -8.84
C ASP A 362 -7.33 -47.92 -8.63
N TYR A 363 -6.49 -48.33 -9.59
CA TYR A 363 -5.68 -49.53 -9.49
C TYR A 363 -4.25 -49.12 -9.18
N ASP A 364 -3.74 -49.57 -8.03
CA ASP A 364 -2.33 -49.42 -7.67
C ASP A 364 -1.60 -50.74 -7.88
N LEU A 365 -0.45 -50.70 -8.54
CA LEU A 365 0.40 -51.87 -8.77
C LEU A 365 1.32 -52.16 -7.58
N TRP A 366 1.38 -51.25 -6.60
CA TRP A 366 2.22 -51.36 -5.42
C TRP A 366 1.41 -51.64 -4.16
N ASP A 367 2.04 -52.31 -3.20
CA ASP A 367 1.46 -52.52 -1.87
C ASP A 367 1.38 -51.19 -1.10
N GLN A 368 0.32 -51.03 -0.32
CA GLN A 368 0.20 -49.87 0.55
C GLN A 368 1.25 -49.92 1.66
N TYR A 369 1.97 -48.81 1.83
CA TYR A 369 2.92 -48.66 2.93
C TYR A 369 2.20 -48.35 4.25
N GLU A 370 2.53 -49.09 5.31
CA GLU A 370 2.01 -48.81 6.65
C GLU A 370 2.53 -47.45 7.16
N LYS A 371 1.61 -46.57 7.56
CA LYS A 371 1.93 -45.25 8.12
C LYS A 371 1.57 -45.20 9.61
N PRO A 372 2.39 -45.79 10.50
CA PRO A 372 2.12 -45.73 11.93
C PRO A 372 2.26 -44.29 12.45
N GLY A 373 1.37 -43.88 13.36
CA GLY A 373 1.37 -42.54 13.96
C GLY A 373 0.41 -41.56 13.29
N ASN A 374 0.81 -40.27 13.25
CA ASN A 374 -0.04 -39.19 12.75
C ASN A 374 0.05 -39.06 11.22
N ASN A 375 -1.12 -38.92 10.59
CA ASN A 375 -1.24 -38.58 9.18
C ASN A 375 -1.49 -37.07 9.03
N TRP A 376 -0.47 -36.32 8.63
CA TRP A 376 -0.58 -34.87 8.41
C TRP A 376 -1.22 -34.58 7.06
N VAL A 377 -2.25 -33.74 7.05
CA VAL A 377 -2.96 -33.29 5.85
C VAL A 377 -3.14 -31.78 5.89
N MET A 378 -3.24 -31.17 4.71
CA MET A 378 -3.55 -29.75 4.54
C MET A 378 -4.81 -29.62 3.71
N ALA A 379 -5.76 -28.81 4.19
CA ALA A 379 -6.96 -28.45 3.46
C ALA A 379 -6.96 -26.93 3.24
N ILE A 380 -7.16 -26.51 1.99
CA ILE A 380 -7.19 -25.10 1.61
C ILE A 380 -8.61 -24.78 1.15
N ASP A 381 -9.26 -23.84 1.83
CA ASP A 381 -10.54 -23.28 1.40
C ASP A 381 -10.30 -22.23 0.32
N LEU A 382 -10.56 -22.60 -0.93
CA LEU A 382 -10.41 -21.71 -2.08
C LEU A 382 -11.46 -20.59 -2.11
N ASN A 383 -12.59 -20.71 -1.39
CA ASN A 383 -13.56 -19.62 -1.30
C ASN A 383 -13.04 -18.44 -0.46
N ALA A 384 -12.22 -18.73 0.55
CA ALA A 384 -11.60 -17.72 1.41
C ALA A 384 -10.28 -17.17 0.83
N CYS A 385 -9.72 -17.83 -0.19
CA CYS A 385 -8.46 -17.43 -0.81
C CYS A 385 -8.66 -16.23 -1.75
N THR A 386 -8.27 -15.04 -1.30
CA THR A 386 -8.40 -13.79 -2.09
C THR A 386 -7.17 -13.47 -2.94
N GLY A 387 -6.10 -14.25 -2.82
CA GLY A 387 -4.82 -13.95 -3.48
C GLY A 387 -3.95 -12.91 -2.77
N CYS A 388 -4.14 -12.68 -1.46
CA CYS A 388 -3.41 -11.64 -0.71
C CYS A 388 -1.87 -11.76 -0.68
N GLY A 389 -1.31 -12.92 -1.08
CA GLY A 389 0.14 -13.13 -1.16
C GLY A 389 0.85 -13.39 0.18
N SER A 390 0.19 -13.17 1.32
CA SER A 390 0.81 -13.33 2.64
C SER A 390 1.33 -14.74 2.91
N CYS A 391 0.67 -15.78 2.38
CA CYS A 391 1.13 -17.16 2.52
C CYS A 391 2.45 -17.43 1.78
N ILE A 392 2.73 -16.71 0.68
CA ILE A 392 3.98 -16.81 -0.07
C ILE A 392 5.10 -16.16 0.75
N VAL A 393 4.91 -14.92 1.20
CA VAL A 393 5.92 -14.21 2.00
C VAL A 393 6.21 -14.95 3.31
N ALA A 394 5.19 -15.48 3.99
CA ALA A 394 5.37 -16.28 5.20
C ALA A 394 6.20 -17.55 4.93
N CYS A 395 5.94 -18.24 3.82
CA CYS A 395 6.75 -19.40 3.42
C CYS A 395 8.20 -19.00 3.13
N ASN A 396 8.42 -17.88 2.44
CA ASN A 396 9.75 -17.40 2.09
C ASN A 396 10.57 -17.04 3.34
N VAL A 397 9.95 -16.34 4.29
CA VAL A 397 10.59 -15.94 5.55
C VAL A 397 10.87 -17.15 6.44
N GLU A 398 9.88 -18.03 6.65
CA GLU A 398 10.02 -19.19 7.56
C GLU A 398 11.05 -20.21 7.02
N ASN A 399 11.07 -20.43 5.71
CA ASN A 399 11.93 -21.44 5.09
C ASN A 399 13.24 -20.90 4.52
N ASN A 400 13.55 -19.61 4.76
CA ASN A 400 14.76 -18.95 4.23
C ASN A 400 14.90 -19.10 2.70
N ILE A 401 13.80 -18.96 1.97
CA ILE A 401 13.81 -19.01 0.50
C ILE A 401 14.55 -17.76 0.00
N PRO A 402 15.58 -17.91 -0.86
CA PRO A 402 16.31 -16.77 -1.40
C PRO A 402 15.42 -15.96 -2.34
N VAL A 403 15.74 -14.65 -2.42
CA VAL A 403 15.29 -13.74 -3.48
C VAL A 403 16.34 -13.66 -4.57
#